data_AF-A0AAW7J2Z3-F1
#
_entry.id   AF-A0AAW7J2Z3-F1
#
_cell.length_a   1.000
_cell.length_b   1.000
_cell.length_c   1.000
_cell.angle_alpha   90.00
_cell.angle_beta   90.00
_cell.angle_gamma   90.00
#
_symmetry.space_group_name_H-M   'P 1'
#
loop_
_entity.id
_entity.type
_entity.pdbx_description
1 polymer ?
#
loop_
_entity_poly.entity_id
_entity_poly.type
_entity_poly.pdbx_seq_one_letter_code
_entity_poly.pdbx_strand_id
1 'polypeptide(L)'
;RIFLAQTLEYIDKLPQETFDEIIDKYSDMNVAHPFREGNGRATRIWLDLILKNKLHKIVDWNQIDKDEYLNAMIRSTVSTNELKYLIQKALTDDLGKEQFFKGIDASYYYEGYYEIKTEDL
;
A
#
# COMPACT_ATOMS: atom_id res chain seq x y z
N ARG A 1 -23.10 -1.74 -5.67
CA ARG A 1 -22.36 -0.82 -4.76
C ARG A 1 -22.79 0.61 -5.09
N ILE A 2 -23.88 1.08 -4.48
CA ILE A 2 -24.54 2.35 -4.87
C ILE A 2 -23.71 3.59 -4.50
N PHE A 3 -22.69 3.45 -3.64
CA PHE A 3 -21.85 4.54 -3.16
C PHE A 3 -20.40 4.52 -3.66
N LEU A 4 -19.98 3.51 -4.46
CA LEU A 4 -18.56 3.36 -4.82
C LEU A 4 -18.04 4.55 -5.63
N ALA A 5 -18.82 5.05 -6.59
CA ALA A 5 -18.42 6.19 -7.41
C ALA A 5 -18.19 7.44 -6.53
N GLN A 6 -19.12 7.74 -5.62
CA GLN A 6 -19.01 8.86 -4.69
C GLN A 6 -17.84 8.68 -3.71
N THR A 7 -17.61 7.47 -3.22
CA THR A 7 -16.46 7.15 -2.35
C THR A 7 -15.15 7.40 -3.07
N LEU A 8 -15.02 6.97 -4.34
CA LEU A 8 -13.80 7.20 -5.12
C LEU A 8 -13.59 8.68 -5.44
N GLU A 9 -14.64 9.43 -5.78
CA GLU A 9 -14.57 10.88 -5.98
C GLU A 9 -14.16 11.64 -4.71
N TYR A 10 -14.58 11.16 -3.54
CA TYR A 10 -14.13 11.69 -2.26
C TYR A 10 -12.65 11.39 -2.02
N ILE A 11 -12.23 10.13 -2.19
CA ILE A 11 -10.85 9.71 -1.96
C ILE A 11 -9.88 10.46 -2.88
N ASP A 12 -10.26 10.67 -4.14
CA ASP A 12 -9.41 11.38 -5.10
C ASP A 12 -9.03 12.80 -4.62
N LYS A 13 -9.98 13.47 -3.94
CA LYS A 13 -9.82 14.82 -3.37
C LYS A 13 -9.06 14.86 -2.04
N LEU A 14 -8.79 13.72 -1.41
CA LEU A 14 -8.04 13.69 -0.15
C LEU A 14 -6.63 14.24 -0.35
N PRO A 15 -6.11 15.02 0.62
CA PRO A 15 -4.74 15.51 0.58
C PRO A 15 -3.75 14.34 0.59
N GLN A 16 -2.55 14.59 0.06
CA GLN A 16 -1.50 13.60 -0.08
C GLN A 16 -0.12 14.27 -0.16
N GLU A 17 0.09 15.36 0.59
CA GLU A 17 1.36 16.10 0.57
C GLU A 17 2.33 15.60 1.65
N THR A 18 1.79 15.09 2.76
CA THR A 18 2.57 14.53 3.87
C THR A 18 2.42 13.02 3.97
N PHE A 19 3.38 12.37 4.63
CA PHE A 19 3.31 10.93 4.91
C PHE A 19 1.98 10.54 5.57
N ASP A 20 1.57 11.27 6.61
CA ASP A 20 0.35 10.95 7.35
C ASP A 20 -0.90 11.01 6.47
N GLU A 21 -1.02 12.06 5.65
CA GLU A 21 -2.13 12.22 4.69
C GLU A 21 -2.14 11.08 3.65
N ILE A 22 -0.97 10.70 3.15
CA ILE A 22 -0.85 9.61 2.17
C ILE A 22 -1.31 8.27 2.78
N ILE A 23 -0.92 7.97 4.03
CA ILE A 23 -1.33 6.72 4.69
C ILE A 23 -2.83 6.73 5.03
N ASP A 24 -3.38 7.87 5.45
CA ASP A 24 -4.81 7.99 5.70
C ASP A 24 -5.63 7.80 4.40
N LYS A 25 -5.20 8.45 3.31
CA LYS A 25 -5.77 8.27 1.97
C LYS A 25 -5.69 6.81 1.49
N TYR A 26 -4.59 6.14 1.80
CA TYR A 26 -4.40 4.72 1.52
C TYR A 26 -5.35 3.80 2.31
N SER A 27 -5.56 4.09 3.59
CA SER A 27 -6.53 3.38 4.42
C SER A 27 -7.95 3.50 3.84
N ASP A 28 -8.37 4.71 3.45
CA ASP A 28 -9.69 4.94 2.86
C ASP A 28 -9.85 4.22 1.50
N MET A 29 -8.81 4.19 0.68
CA MET A 29 -8.80 3.41 -0.57
C MET A 29 -8.94 1.92 -0.31
N ASN A 30 -8.29 1.39 0.73
CA ASN A 30 -8.43 -0.01 1.12
C ASN A 30 -9.86 -0.34 1.57
N VAL A 31 -10.54 0.58 2.28
CA VAL A 31 -11.96 0.41 2.67
C VAL A 31 -12.88 0.43 1.45
N ALA A 32 -12.63 1.30 0.47
CA ALA A 32 -13.42 1.37 -0.76
C ALA A 32 -13.36 0.07 -1.58
N HIS A 33 -12.20 -0.60 -1.54
CA HIS A 33 -11.96 -1.93 -2.10
C HIS A 33 -12.59 -2.12 -3.51
N PRO A 34 -12.25 -1.25 -4.48
CA PRO A 34 -13.06 -1.01 -5.68
C PRO A 34 -13.19 -2.20 -6.65
N PHE A 35 -12.25 -3.14 -6.64
CA PHE A 35 -12.26 -4.31 -7.54
C PHE A 35 -12.91 -5.54 -6.91
N ARG A 36 -13.24 -6.53 -7.74
CA ARG A 36 -13.72 -7.84 -7.26
C ARG A 36 -12.63 -8.60 -6.52
N GLU A 37 -11.40 -8.59 -7.05
CA GLU A 37 -10.21 -9.27 -6.51
C GLU A 37 -8.96 -8.42 -6.83
N GLY A 38 -7.84 -8.66 -6.12
CA GLY A 38 -6.55 -8.01 -6.40
C GLY A 38 -6.35 -6.62 -5.81
N ASN A 39 -7.27 -6.17 -4.95
CA ASN A 39 -7.22 -4.82 -4.37
C ASN A 39 -5.94 -4.56 -3.60
N GLY A 40 -5.55 -5.45 -2.66
CA GLY A 40 -4.34 -5.26 -1.85
C GLY A 40 -3.08 -5.03 -2.69
N ARG A 41 -2.84 -5.89 -3.69
CA ARG A 41 -1.67 -5.76 -4.59
C ARG A 41 -1.70 -4.46 -5.40
N ALA A 42 -2.85 -4.13 -5.98
CA ALA A 42 -3.00 -2.92 -6.79
C ALA A 42 -2.85 -1.64 -5.95
N THR A 43 -3.45 -1.60 -4.76
CA THR A 43 -3.39 -0.42 -3.88
C THR A 43 -2.03 -0.23 -3.23
N ARG A 44 -1.25 -1.30 -2.98
CA ARG A 44 0.15 -1.19 -2.54
C ARG A 44 1.04 -0.52 -3.60
N ILE A 45 0.90 -0.90 -4.88
CA ILE A 45 1.62 -0.24 -5.99
C ILE A 45 1.18 1.22 -6.10
N TRP A 46 -0.12 1.49 -5.98
CA TRP A 46 -0.65 2.85 -6.01
C TRP A 46 -0.11 3.72 -4.87
N LEU A 47 0.02 3.15 -3.66
CA LEU A 47 0.66 3.81 -2.52
C LEU A 47 2.12 4.17 -2.84
N ASP A 48 2.91 3.22 -3.34
CA ASP A 48 4.33 3.47 -3.69
C ASP A 48 4.48 4.58 -4.73
N LEU A 49 3.57 4.68 -5.70
CA LEU A 49 3.60 5.75 -6.70
C LEU A 49 3.34 7.13 -6.07
N ILE A 50 2.42 7.22 -5.09
CA ILE A 50 2.15 8.47 -4.38
C ILE A 50 3.35 8.85 -3.52
N LEU A 51 3.87 7.91 -2.72
CA LEU A 51 5.05 8.13 -1.87
C LEU A 51 6.27 8.56 -2.70
N LYS A 52 6.50 7.92 -3.85
CA LYS A 52 7.59 8.25 -4.76
C LYS A 52 7.46 9.65 -5.32
N ASN A 53 6.25 10.04 -5.73
CA ASN A 53 5.98 11.35 -6.29
C ASN A 53 6.16 12.48 -5.27
N LYS A 54 5.72 12.25 -4.03
CA LYS A 54 5.60 13.29 -3.00
C LYS A 54 6.79 13.37 -2.06
N LEU A 55 7.36 12.22 -1.70
CA LEU A 55 8.39 12.11 -0.68
C LEU A 55 9.70 11.52 -1.21
N HIS A 56 9.78 11.18 -2.51
CA HIS A 56 10.93 10.50 -3.13
C HIS A 56 11.33 9.20 -2.42
N LYS A 57 10.34 8.47 -1.88
CA LYS A 57 10.52 7.19 -1.19
C LYS A 57 9.49 6.17 -1.63
N ILE A 58 9.79 4.89 -1.42
CA ILE A 58 8.86 3.77 -1.56
C ILE A 58 8.89 2.90 -0.30
N VAL A 59 7.96 1.97 -0.18
CA VAL A 59 7.95 0.98 0.90
C VAL A 59 8.81 -0.21 0.52
N ASP A 60 9.77 -0.57 1.38
CA ASP A 60 10.39 -1.88 1.33
C ASP A 60 9.45 -2.91 1.98
N TRP A 61 8.55 -3.48 1.18
CA TRP A 61 7.57 -4.46 1.64
C TRP A 61 8.20 -5.74 2.24
N ASN A 62 9.49 -6.00 2.02
CA ASN A 62 10.18 -7.13 2.65
C ASN A 62 10.49 -6.89 4.13
N GLN A 63 10.48 -5.62 4.57
CA GLN A 63 10.79 -5.22 5.94
C GLN A 63 9.56 -5.15 6.85
N ILE A 64 8.37 -5.46 6.31
CA ILE A 64 7.14 -5.51 7.08
C ILE A 64 6.68 -6.97 7.13
N ASP A 65 6.49 -7.49 8.33
CA ASP A 65 5.92 -8.83 8.51
C ASP A 65 4.50 -8.88 7.94
N LYS A 66 4.16 -10.02 7.33
CA LYS A 66 2.88 -10.22 6.66
C LYS A 66 1.70 -10.08 7.64
N ASP A 67 1.78 -10.76 8.77
CA ASP A 67 0.67 -10.81 9.73
C ASP A 67 0.54 -9.47 10.45
N GLU A 68 1.67 -8.82 10.77
CA GLU A 68 1.67 -7.44 11.29
C GLU A 68 1.00 -6.46 10.31
N TYR A 69 1.37 -6.50 9.03
CA TYR A 69 0.77 -5.65 8.00
C TYR A 69 -0.74 -5.91 7.87
N LEU A 70 -1.17 -7.17 7.75
CA LEU A 70 -2.59 -7.51 7.60
C LEU A 70 -3.40 -7.09 8.81
N ASN A 71 -2.88 -7.30 10.02
CA ASN A 71 -3.54 -6.84 11.26
C ASN A 71 -3.63 -5.32 11.33
N ALA A 72 -2.58 -4.60 10.93
CA ALA A 72 -2.58 -3.14 10.89
C ALA A 72 -3.59 -2.60 9.85
N MET A 73 -3.73 -3.26 8.69
CA MET A 73 -4.74 -2.91 7.68
C MET A 73 -6.18 -3.14 8.16
N ILE A 74 -6.44 -4.18 8.97
CA ILE A 74 -7.77 -4.38 9.58
C ILE A 74 -8.08 -3.24 10.56
N ARG A 75 -7.09 -2.89 11.40
CA ARG A 75 -7.22 -1.83 12.42
C ARG A 75 -7.28 -0.42 11.84
N SER A 76 -6.76 -0.21 10.63
CA SER A 76 -6.72 1.10 9.96
C SER A 76 -8.12 1.68 9.69
N THR A 77 -9.17 0.84 9.73
CA THR A 77 -10.58 1.26 9.71
C THR A 77 -10.99 2.09 10.93
N VAL A 78 -10.24 1.97 12.04
CA VAL A 78 -10.47 2.69 13.29
C VAL A 78 -9.33 3.66 13.59
N SER A 79 -8.08 3.24 13.37
CA SER A 79 -6.89 4.07 13.58
C SER A 79 -5.73 3.65 12.70
N THR A 80 -5.13 4.61 12.01
CA THR A 80 -3.99 4.39 11.09
C THR A 80 -2.63 4.41 11.77
N ASN A 81 -2.55 4.60 13.09
CA ASN A 81 -1.28 4.78 13.81
C ASN A 81 -0.33 3.57 13.67
N GLU A 82 -0.86 2.35 13.80
CA GLU A 82 -0.07 1.12 13.67
C GLU A 82 0.45 0.94 12.23
N LEU A 83 -0.42 1.19 11.25
CA LEU A 83 -0.06 1.16 9.83
C LEU A 83 1.01 2.21 9.48
N LYS A 84 0.83 3.45 9.95
CA LYS A 84 1.80 4.55 9.80
C LYS A 84 3.16 4.14 10.38
N TYR A 85 3.19 3.59 11.59
CA TYR A 85 4.43 3.15 12.22
C TYR A 85 5.16 2.06 11.42
N LEU A 86 4.46 1.02 10.96
CA LEU A 86 5.05 -0.05 10.17
C LEU A 86 5.61 0.48 8.84
N ILE A 87 4.82 1.24 8.09
CA ILE A 87 5.23 1.78 6.80
C ILE A 87 6.39 2.76 6.96
N GLN A 88 6.35 3.65 7.95
CA GLN A 88 7.39 4.64 8.17
C GLN A 88 8.75 4.01 8.45
N LYS A 89 8.78 2.87 9.16
CA LYS A 89 10.01 2.10 9.42
C LYS A 89 10.58 1.40 8.20
N ALA A 90 9.73 1.09 7.22
CA ALA A 90 10.10 0.40 5.99
C ALA A 90 10.32 1.35 4.80
N LEU A 91 10.29 2.68 4.99
CA LEU A 91 10.54 3.62 3.91
C LEU A 91 12.00 3.58 3.45
N THR A 92 12.21 3.46 2.14
CA THR A 92 13.52 3.50 1.49
C THR A 92 13.55 4.55 0.38
N ASP A 93 14.71 5.15 0.15
CA ASP A 93 15.02 6.02 -1.00
C ASP A 93 15.70 5.27 -2.16
N ASP A 94 15.89 3.95 -2.03
CA ASP A 94 16.27 3.09 -3.15
C ASP A 94 15.08 2.89 -4.09
N LEU A 95 15.07 3.66 -5.18
CA LEU A 95 14.06 3.59 -6.24
C LEU A 95 14.48 2.67 -7.40
N GLY A 96 15.47 1.82 -7.17
CA GLY A 96 16.03 0.89 -8.15
C GLY A 96 15.04 -0.20 -8.57
N LYS A 97 15.31 -0.78 -9.75
CA LYS A 97 14.48 -1.85 -10.33
C LYS A 97 14.43 -3.09 -9.44
N GLU A 98 15.55 -3.42 -8.81
CA GLU A 98 15.66 -4.57 -7.89
C GLU A 98 14.74 -4.41 -6.68
N GLN A 99 14.79 -3.23 -6.03
CA GLN A 99 13.94 -2.94 -4.88
C GLN A 99 12.44 -2.99 -5.24
N PHE A 100 12.09 -2.48 -6.43
CA PHE A 100 10.72 -2.57 -6.94
C PHE A 100 10.26 -4.03 -7.10
N PHE A 101 11.06 -4.89 -7.74
CA PHE A 101 10.68 -6.29 -7.93
C PHE A 101 10.57 -7.07 -6.63
N LYS A 102 11.51 -6.88 -5.69
CA LYS A 102 11.39 -7.45 -4.35
C LYS A 102 10.12 -6.99 -3.64
N GLY A 103 9.71 -5.74 -3.83
CA GLY A 103 8.45 -5.22 -3.31
C GLY A 103 7.22 -5.91 -3.91
N ILE A 104 7.23 -6.19 -5.22
CA ILE A 104 6.17 -6.94 -5.89
C ILE A 104 6.08 -8.37 -5.33
N ASP A 105 7.21 -9.07 -5.21
CA ASP A 105 7.22 -10.44 -4.69
C ASP A 105 6.67 -10.52 -3.27
N ALA A 106 7.09 -9.62 -2.37
CA ALA A 106 6.55 -9.52 -1.01
C ALA A 106 5.04 -9.20 -1.00
N SER A 107 4.60 -8.29 -1.87
CA SER A 107 3.18 -7.93 -2.03
C SER A 107 2.33 -9.11 -2.50
N TYR A 108 2.87 -10.02 -3.32
CA TYR A 108 2.19 -11.25 -3.73
C TYR A 108 2.20 -12.32 -2.63
N TYR A 109 3.29 -12.41 -1.85
CA TYR A 109 3.39 -13.29 -0.69
C TYR A 109 2.32 -12.99 0.39
N TYR A 110 2.00 -11.71 0.61
CA TYR A 110 0.91 -11.31 1.51
C TYR A 110 -0.43 -11.93 1.11
N GLU A 111 -0.68 -12.08 -0.19
CA GLU A 111 -1.91 -12.68 -0.73
C GLU A 111 -1.81 -14.21 -0.90
N GLY A 112 -0.69 -14.82 -0.50
CA GLY A 112 -0.48 -16.28 -0.56
C GLY A 112 0.13 -16.81 -1.85
N TYR A 113 0.68 -15.96 -2.72
CA TYR A 113 1.37 -16.37 -3.95
C TYR A 113 2.89 -16.32 -3.74
N TYR A 114 3.58 -17.45 -3.95
CA TYR A 114 5.03 -17.57 -3.73
C TYR A 114 5.74 -18.49 -4.74
N GLU A 115 5.05 -18.90 -5.80
CA GLU A 115 5.57 -19.89 -6.76
C GLU A 115 6.50 -19.29 -7.83
N ILE A 116 6.33 -18.01 -8.13
CA ILE A 116 7.03 -17.32 -9.23
C ILE A 116 7.63 -16.04 -8.66
N LYS A 117 8.91 -15.79 -8.94
CA LYS A 117 9.52 -14.50 -8.69
C LYS A 117 9.36 -13.59 -9.91
N THR A 118 9.12 -12.31 -9.66
CA THR A 118 8.92 -11.32 -10.72
C THR A 118 10.18 -11.12 -11.57
N GLU A 119 11.37 -11.38 -11.02
CA GLU A 119 12.65 -11.30 -11.75
C GLU A 119 12.84 -12.37 -12.83
N ASP A 120 12.11 -13.49 -12.73
CA ASP A 120 12.22 -14.65 -13.62
C ASP A 120 11.23 -14.59 -14.82
N LEU A 121 10.46 -13.50 -14.95
CA LEU A 121 9.47 -13.23 -16.01
C LEU A 121 10.01 -12.31 -17.10
#